data_AF-A0A1W9VY24-F1
#
_entry.id   AF-A0A1W9VY24-F1
#
_cell.length_a   1.000
_cell.length_b   1.000
_cell.length_c   1.000
_cell.angle_alpha   90.00
_cell.angle_beta   90.00
_cell.angle_gamma   90.00
#
_symmetry.space_group_name_H-M   'P 1'
#
loop_
_entity.id
_entity.type
_entity.pdbx_description
1 polymer ?
#
loop_
_entity_poly.entity_id
_entity_poly.type
_entity_poly.pdbx_seq_one_letter_code
_entity_poly.pdbx_strand_id
1 'polypeptide(L)'
;MAGSDSWHLEAYRGMDQFHMKPYTEIQKMWKELKINTKNHLAFYCGTGWRASEVWFYAQAMGLEKISVYDGGWKEWSETKETKKKVLKGEPKKLNEESFLD
;
A
#
# COMPACT_ATOMS: atom_id res chain seq x y z
N MET A 1 -5.35 -4.06 1.17
CA MET A 1 -5.82 -2.92 2.00
C MET A 1 -5.03 -2.90 3.29
N ALA A 2 -4.75 -1.72 3.85
CA ALA A 2 -3.93 -1.56 5.05
C ALA A 2 -4.71 -1.68 6.37
N GLY A 3 -6.03 -1.60 6.31
CA GLY A 3 -6.92 -1.61 7.45
C GLY A 3 -8.39 -1.75 7.03
N SER A 4 -9.29 -1.54 8.00
CA SER A 4 -10.74 -1.64 7.81
C SER A 4 -11.32 -0.52 6.94
N ASP A 5 -10.68 0.65 6.92
CA ASP A 5 -11.12 1.81 6.13
C ASP A 5 -9.95 2.73 5.71
N SER A 6 -10.28 3.98 5.34
CA SER A 6 -9.31 5.00 4.93
C SER A 6 -8.61 5.72 6.07
N TRP A 7 -8.77 5.28 7.31
CA TRP A 7 -8.14 5.86 8.50
C TRP A 7 -7.28 4.85 9.23
N HIS A 8 -7.67 3.58 9.21
CA HIS A 8 -7.03 2.56 10.01
C HIS A 8 -5.93 1.78 9.29
N LEU A 9 -5.01 1.21 10.09
CA LEU A 9 -3.75 0.56 9.71
C LEU A 9 -3.58 -0.78 10.46
N GLU A 10 -4.68 -1.45 10.85
CA GLU A 10 -4.67 -2.64 11.71
C GLU A 10 -3.92 -3.83 11.08
N ALA A 11 -3.75 -3.84 9.75
CA ALA A 11 -2.95 -4.86 9.09
C ALA A 11 -1.45 -4.74 9.41
N TYR A 12 -1.00 -3.56 9.88
CA TYR A 12 0.40 -3.26 10.20
C TYR A 12 0.63 -2.95 11.68
N ARG A 13 -0.40 -2.56 12.41
CA ARG A 13 -0.33 -2.24 13.84
C ARG A 13 -0.75 -3.43 14.71
N GLY A 14 -0.16 -3.54 15.90
CA GLY A 14 -0.54 -4.49 16.93
C GLY A 14 -1.95 -4.25 17.44
N MET A 15 -2.45 -5.13 18.31
CA MET A 15 -3.80 -5.01 18.87
C MET A 15 -4.02 -3.69 19.65
N ASP A 16 -2.95 -3.16 20.23
CA ASP A 16 -2.95 -1.88 20.93
C ASP A 16 -2.89 -0.67 19.99
N GLN A 17 -2.72 -0.88 18.68
CA GLN A 17 -2.54 0.14 17.65
C GLN A 17 -1.28 1.01 17.77
N PHE A 18 -0.45 0.82 18.80
CA PHE A 18 0.71 1.66 19.06
C PHE A 18 2.02 1.00 18.63
N HIS A 19 2.05 -0.32 18.60
CA HIS A 19 3.23 -1.06 18.16
C HIS A 19 3.08 -1.56 16.73
N MET A 20 4.21 -1.68 16.03
CA MET A 20 4.29 -2.37 14.76
C MET A 20 4.07 -3.87 14.99
N LYS A 21 3.34 -4.52 14.07
CA LYS A 21 3.28 -5.99 14.04
C LYS A 21 4.66 -6.61 13.82
N PRO A 22 4.90 -7.85 14.27
CA PRO A 22 6.13 -8.56 13.94
C PRO A 22 6.38 -8.57 12.44
N TYR A 23 7.63 -8.34 12.02
CA TYR A 23 7.98 -8.29 10.60
C TYR A 23 7.59 -9.57 9.85
N THR A 24 7.61 -10.71 10.53
CA THR A 24 7.24 -12.02 9.98
C THR A 24 5.77 -12.08 9.57
N GLU A 25 4.87 -11.43 10.32
CA GLU A 25 3.45 -11.33 9.97
C GLU A 25 3.25 -10.45 8.74
N ILE A 26 3.92 -9.29 8.71
CA ILE A 26 3.85 -8.35 7.57
C ILE A 26 4.38 -9.04 6.30
N GLN A 27 5.51 -9.73 6.41
CA GLN A 27 6.12 -10.45 5.28
C GLN A 27 5.23 -11.60 4.79
N LYS A 28 4.58 -12.33 5.70
CA LYS A 28 3.63 -13.39 5.34
C LYS A 28 2.43 -12.81 4.59
N MET A 29 1.83 -11.75 5.11
CA MET A 29 0.71 -11.06 4.47
C MET A 29 1.11 -10.54 3.07
N TRP A 30 2.28 -9.92 2.92
CA TRP A 30 2.76 -9.45 1.62
C TRP A 30 2.96 -10.58 0.61
N LYS A 31 3.45 -11.74 1.08
CA LYS A 31 3.58 -12.94 0.23
C LYS A 31 2.22 -13.46 -0.23
N GLU A 32 1.22 -13.49 0.65
CA GLU A 32 -0.16 -13.89 0.31
C GLU A 32 -0.81 -12.92 -0.68
N LEU A 33 -0.53 -11.63 -0.53
CA LEU A 33 -0.94 -10.57 -1.47
C LEU A 33 -0.11 -10.54 -2.78
N LYS A 34 0.82 -11.48 -2.96
CA LYS A 34 1.73 -11.56 -4.11
C LYS A 34 2.54 -10.28 -4.34
N ILE A 35 2.87 -9.54 -3.28
CA ILE A 35 3.73 -8.35 -3.35
C ILE A 35 5.18 -8.79 -3.53
N ASN A 36 5.79 -8.40 -4.64
CA ASN A 36 7.20 -8.68 -4.92
C ASN A 36 8.11 -7.59 -4.34
N THR A 37 8.75 -7.90 -3.21
CA THR A 37 9.67 -6.98 -2.52
C THR A 37 10.99 -6.72 -3.25
N LYS A 38 11.26 -7.40 -4.37
CA LYS A 38 12.42 -7.12 -5.24
C LYS A 38 12.16 -5.93 -6.18
N ASN A 39 10.90 -5.58 -6.40
CA ASN A 39 10.53 -4.41 -7.20
C ASN A 39 10.74 -3.12 -6.38
N HIS A 40 10.70 -1.98 -7.06
CA HIS A 40 10.57 -0.70 -6.36
C HIS A 40 9.14 -0.56 -5.85
N LEU A 41 8.97 -0.51 -4.53
CA LEU A 41 7.66 -0.31 -3.91
C LEU A 41 7.42 1.17 -3.65
N ALA A 42 6.31 1.70 -4.18
CA ALA A 42 5.83 3.04 -3.88
C ALA A 42 4.58 2.94 -2.99
N PHE A 43 4.67 3.43 -1.75
CA PHE A 43 3.56 3.46 -0.81
C PHE A 43 2.76 4.75 -1.00
N TYR A 44 1.43 4.67 -0.94
CA TYR A 44 0.56 5.84 -1.04
C TYR A 44 -0.68 5.70 -0.14
N CYS A 45 -1.26 6.84 0.25
CA CYS A 45 -2.54 6.91 0.93
C CYS A 45 -3.30 8.16 0.49
N GLY A 46 -4.16 8.75 1.33
CA GLY A 46 -4.83 10.02 1.03
C GLY A 46 -3.84 11.18 0.81
N THR A 47 -3.00 11.44 1.83
CA THR A 47 -2.04 12.56 1.89
C THR A 47 -0.73 12.14 2.59
N GLY A 48 -0.11 11.05 2.13
CA GLY A 48 1.22 10.60 2.59
C GLY A 48 1.33 9.93 3.98
N TRP A 49 0.66 10.40 5.02
CA TRP A 49 1.02 10.02 6.42
C TRP A 49 1.01 8.50 6.72
N ARG A 50 -0.01 7.75 6.27
CA ARG A 50 -0.07 6.29 6.46
C ARG A 50 0.94 5.56 5.59
N ALA A 51 1.19 6.10 4.40
CA ALA A 51 2.19 5.55 3.49
C ALA A 51 3.59 5.67 4.09
N SER A 52 3.89 6.79 4.77
CA SER A 52 5.16 6.99 5.48
C SER A 52 5.37 5.99 6.62
N GLU A 53 4.30 5.62 7.35
CA GLU A 53 4.39 4.61 8.41
C GLU A 53 4.73 3.22 7.84
N VAL A 54 4.04 2.77 6.80
CA VAL A 54 4.32 1.47 6.17
C VAL A 54 5.67 1.48 5.43
N TRP A 55 6.05 2.62 4.85
CA TRP A 55 7.40 2.82 4.28
C TRP A 55 8.48 2.66 5.35
N PHE A 56 8.29 3.22 6.54
CA PHE A 56 9.23 3.08 7.65
C PHE A 56 9.34 1.61 8.09
N TYR A 57 8.23 0.88 8.12
CA TYR A 57 8.25 -0.56 8.41
C TYR A 57 9.01 -1.35 7.34
N ALA A 58 8.79 -1.02 6.07
CA ALA A 58 9.52 -1.62 4.96
C ALA A 58 11.04 -1.35 5.07
N GLN A 59 11.42 -0.13 5.45
CA GLN A 59 12.81 0.23 5.71
C GLN A 59 13.39 -0.57 6.88
N ALA A 60 12.66 -0.69 7.98
CA ALA A 60 13.07 -1.48 9.14
C ALA A 60 13.22 -2.99 8.83
N MET A 61 12.47 -3.48 7.82
CA MET A 61 12.60 -4.83 7.27
C MET A 61 13.79 -4.99 6.31
N GLY A 62 14.56 -3.93 6.05
CA GLY A 62 15.75 -3.94 5.19
C GLY A 62 15.46 -3.78 3.70
N LEU A 63 14.28 -3.28 3.30
CA LEU A 63 14.03 -2.97 1.90
C LEU A 63 14.69 -1.64 1.52
N GLU A 64 15.42 -1.63 0.41
CA GLU A 64 16.14 -0.44 -0.07
C GLU A 64 15.40 0.30 -1.19
N LYS A 65 14.70 -0.44 -2.05
CA LYS A 65 13.98 0.11 -3.22
C LYS A 65 12.55 0.50 -2.84
N ILE A 66 12.43 1.51 -1.99
CA ILE A 66 11.15 1.95 -1.43
C ILE A 66 10.99 3.46 -1.51
N SER A 67 9.76 3.93 -1.73
CA SER A 67 9.44 5.37 -1.76
C SER A 67 8.02 5.63 -1.28
N VAL A 68 7.74 6.89 -0.92
CA VAL A 68 6.39 7.36 -0.63
C VAL A 68 5.94 8.26 -1.78
N TYR A 69 4.78 7.96 -2.35
CA TYR A 69 4.07 8.90 -3.21
C TYR A 69 3.22 9.83 -2.34
N ASP A 70 3.82 10.95 -1.96
CA ASP A 70 3.32 11.85 -0.92
C ASP A 70 1.98 12.51 -1.29
N GLY A 71 1.85 13.00 -2.52
CA GLY A 71 0.60 13.60 -3.00
C GLY A 71 -0.59 12.65 -2.98
N GLY A 72 -0.31 11.34 -3.03
CA GLY A 72 -1.26 10.29 -2.75
C GLY A 72 -2.53 10.38 -3.61
N TRP A 73 -3.65 9.96 -3.02
CA TRP A 73 -4.94 10.01 -3.67
C TRP A 73 -5.39 11.44 -3.95
N LYS A 74 -5.07 12.39 -3.05
CA LYS A 74 -5.46 13.79 -3.21
C LYS A 74 -4.91 14.35 -4.52
N GLU A 75 -3.60 14.32 -4.68
CA GLU A 75 -2.93 14.76 -5.91
C GLU A 75 -3.42 13.96 -7.11
N TRP A 76 -3.49 12.63 -6.98
CA TRP A 76 -3.92 11.77 -8.08
C TRP A 76 -5.30 12.14 -8.62
N SER A 77 -6.25 12.42 -7.73
CA SER A 77 -7.62 12.78 -8.09
C SER A 77 -7.77 14.18 -8.67
N GLU A 78 -6.85 15.09 -8.33
CA GLU A 78 -6.89 16.49 -8.75
C GLU A 78 -6.12 16.75 -10.06
N THR A 79 -5.14 15.92 -10.42
CA THR A 79 -4.39 16.13 -11.67
C THR A 79 -5.27 15.86 -12.89
N LYS A 80 -5.33 16.84 -13.81
CA LYS A 80 -6.16 16.82 -15.02
C LYS A 80 -5.59 16.01 -16.20
N GLU A 81 -4.66 15.10 -15.95
CA GLU A 81 -4.07 14.28 -17.01
C GLU A 81 -5.13 13.36 -17.66
N THR A 82 -5.18 13.39 -18.99
CA THR A 82 -6.30 12.91 -19.82
C THR A 82 -6.46 11.39 -19.90
N LYS A 83 -5.68 10.59 -19.15
CA LYS A 83 -5.70 9.13 -19.22
C LYS A 83 -5.70 8.42 -17.86
N LYS A 84 -6.16 9.06 -16.78
CA LYS A 84 -6.25 8.40 -15.48
C LYS A 84 -7.40 7.40 -15.43
N LYS A 85 -7.07 6.10 -15.41
CA LYS A 85 -8.04 5.03 -15.10
C LYS A 85 -8.24 4.99 -13.58
N VAL A 86 -9.40 5.44 -13.11
CA VAL A 86 -9.82 5.29 -11.72
C VAL A 86 -10.83 4.16 -11.63
N LEU A 87 -10.48 3.11 -10.88
CA LEU A 87 -11.41 2.04 -10.56
C LEU A 87 -12.38 2.52 -9.47
N LYS A 88 -13.65 2.14 -9.60
CA LYS A 88 -14.73 2.47 -8.66
C LYS A 88 -15.56 1.21 -8.37
N GLY A 89 -16.08 1.12 -7.15
CA GLY A 89 -16.87 -0.04 -6.70
C GLY A 89 -15.99 -1.18 -6.17
N GLU A 90 -16.63 -2.33 -5.93
CA GLU A 90 -15.92 -3.51 -5.43
C GLU A 90 -14.92 -4.04 -6.48
N PRO A 91 -13.77 -4.57 -6.04
CA PRO A 91 -12.86 -5.25 -6.94
C PRO A 91 -13.59 -6.39 -7.64
N LYS A 92 -13.69 -6.32 -8.97
CA LYS A 92 -14.06 -7.51 -9.75
C LYS A 92 -12.98 -8.56 -9.51
N LYS A 93 -13.36 -9.83 -9.33
CA LYS A 93 -12.38 -10.93 -9.28
C LYS A 93 -11.51 -10.81 -10.54
N LEU A 94 -10.23 -10.50 -10.33
CA LEU A 94 -9.27 -10.37 -11.42
C LEU A 94 -8.98 -11.79 -11.93
N ASN A 95 -9.29 -12.03 -13.20
CA ASN A 95 -8.77 -13.20 -13.90
C ASN A 95 -7.30 -12.91 -14.23
N GLU A 96 -6.41 -13.91 -14.12
CA GLU A 96 -4.95 -13.72 -14.22
C GLU A 96 -4.49 -13.06 -15.54
N GLU A 97 -5.31 -13.08 -16.59
CA GLU A 97 -5.07 -12.46 -17.90
C GLU A 97 -5.19 -10.93 -17.91
N SER A 98 -5.78 -10.32 -16.89
CA SER A 98 -6.06 -8.86 -16.86
C SER A 98 -4.83 -7.97 -16.59
N PHE A 99 -3.64 -8.56 -16.48
CA PHE A 99 -2.37 -7.87 -16.21
C PHE A 99 -1.44 -7.76 -17.44
N LEU A 100 -1.89 -8.19 -18.62
CA LEU A 100 -1.06 -8.26 -19.84
C LEU A 100 -1.26 -7.11 -20.85
N ASP A 101 -1.99 -6.06 -20.50
CA ASP A 101 -2.21 -4.88 -21.35
C ASP A 101 -1.36 -3.66 -20.94
#